data_AF-A0A067Z4B9-F1
#
_entry.id   AF-A0A067Z4B9-F1
#
_cell.length_a   1.000
_cell.length_b   1.000
_cell.length_c   1.000
_cell.angle_alpha   90.00
_cell.angle_beta   90.00
_cell.angle_gamma   90.00
#
_symmetry.space_group_name_H-M   'P 1'
#
loop_
_entity.id
_entity.type
_entity.pdbx_description
1 polymer ?
#
loop_
_entity_poly.entity_id
_entity_poly.type
_entity_poly.pdbx_seq_one_letter_code
_entity_poly.pdbx_strand_id
1 'polypeptide(L)'
;MSGNIDDLAALIREAEGGRERFLEKFAVFCEQAFPRQTTVSRRARGWLKRTVEIEGLSLRFETRVFELRREGAAVVAGIAHEVRGVVISRKQVPVRDWIVQLRQKMHEAGLAVSGEGQAAAELTDFRP
;
A
#
# COMPACT_ATOMS: atom_id res chain seq x y z
N MET A 1 11.97 -4.21 -9.98
CA MET A 1 10.83 -4.98 -9.42
C MET A 1 9.63 -4.59 -10.24
N SER A 2 9.16 -5.50 -11.08
CA SER A 2 7.87 -5.33 -11.75
C SER A 2 6.82 -5.34 -10.65
N GLY A 3 6.01 -4.28 -10.51
CA GLY A 3 4.94 -4.20 -9.50
C GLY A 3 3.86 -5.26 -9.75
N ASN A 4 4.17 -6.52 -9.46
CA ASN A 4 3.36 -7.71 -9.69
C ASN A 4 2.65 -8.13 -8.39
N ILE A 5 1.57 -8.89 -8.51
CA ILE A 5 0.75 -9.42 -7.42
C ILE A 5 1.57 -10.25 -6.43
N ASP A 6 2.62 -10.91 -6.90
CA ASP A 6 3.53 -11.70 -6.07
C ASP A 6 4.33 -10.84 -5.08
N ASP A 7 4.75 -9.64 -5.50
CA ASP A 7 5.45 -8.68 -4.64
C ASP A 7 4.52 -8.18 -3.53
N LEU A 8 3.27 -7.87 -3.89
CA LEU A 8 2.24 -7.51 -2.92
C LEU A 8 1.98 -8.66 -1.93
N ALA A 9 1.81 -9.90 -2.43
CA ALA A 9 1.59 -11.06 -1.58
C ALA A 9 2.77 -11.34 -0.64
N ALA A 10 4.01 -11.14 -1.09
CA ALA A 10 5.21 -11.27 -0.26
C ALA A 10 5.25 -10.21 0.84
N LEU A 11 4.91 -8.96 0.52
CA LEU A 11 4.83 -7.86 1.47
C LEU A 11 3.73 -8.08 2.51
N ILE A 12 2.59 -8.66 2.11
CA ILE A 12 1.50 -9.03 3.02
C ILE A 12 1.99 -10.06 4.05
N ARG A 13 2.65 -11.14 3.59
CA ARG A 13 3.22 -12.15 4.50
C ARG A 13 4.29 -11.57 5.42
N GLU A 14 5.08 -10.61 4.93
CA GLU A 14 6.05 -9.88 5.72
C GLU A 14 5.40 -9.02 6.82
N ALA A 15 4.26 -8.40 6.52
CA ALA A 15 3.45 -7.68 7.49
C ALA A 15 2.91 -8.60 8.59
N GLU A 16 2.36 -9.76 8.21
CA GLU A 16 1.86 -10.77 9.15
C GLU A 16 2.97 -11.32 10.06
N GLY A 17 4.19 -11.44 9.54
CA GLY A 17 5.38 -11.82 10.31
C GLY A 17 6.00 -10.69 11.14
N GLY A 18 5.42 -9.48 11.15
CA GLY A 18 5.87 -8.35 11.98
C GLY A 18 7.29 -7.86 11.69
N ARG A 19 7.76 -7.96 10.44
CA ARG A 19 9.17 -7.65 10.12
C ARG A 19 9.47 -6.15 10.12
N GLU A 20 10.65 -5.79 10.60
CA GLU A 20 11.09 -4.40 10.84
C GLU A 20 11.11 -3.49 9.61
N ARG A 21 11.26 -4.07 8.40
CA ARG A 21 11.38 -3.35 7.12
C ARG A 21 10.11 -3.38 6.26
N PHE A 22 9.00 -3.89 6.81
CA PHE A 22 7.74 -4.00 6.06
C PHE A 22 7.31 -2.65 5.49
N LEU A 23 7.27 -1.60 6.33
CA LEU A 23 6.79 -0.28 5.92
C LEU A 23 7.62 0.32 4.78
N GLU A 24 8.94 0.20 4.84
CA GLU A 24 9.85 0.73 3.84
C GLU A 24 9.67 0.03 2.49
N LYS A 25 9.65 -1.30 2.49
CA LYS A 25 9.48 -2.07 1.25
C LYS A 25 8.08 -1.84 0.65
N PHE A 26 7.07 -1.78 1.50
CA PHE A 26 5.69 -1.56 1.07
C PHE A 26 5.48 -0.17 0.50
N ALA A 27 6.07 0.87 1.11
CA ALA A 27 6.05 2.23 0.57
C ALA A 27 6.73 2.31 -0.81
N VAL A 28 7.91 1.69 -0.98
CA VAL A 28 8.60 1.64 -2.29
C VAL A 28 7.75 0.95 -3.34
N PHE A 29 7.14 -0.19 -2.99
CA PHE A 29 6.23 -0.90 -3.88
C PHE A 29 5.03 -0.01 -4.28
N CYS A 30 4.38 0.65 -3.32
CA CYS A 30 3.23 1.51 -3.60
C CYS A 30 3.58 2.74 -4.44
N GLU A 31 4.72 3.38 -4.21
CA GLU A 31 5.18 4.51 -5.05
C GLU A 31 5.43 4.09 -6.50
N GLN A 32 5.89 2.86 -6.73
CA GLN A 32 6.14 2.33 -8.08
C GLN A 32 4.85 1.88 -8.76
N ALA A 33 4.00 1.12 -8.05
CA ALA A 33 2.81 0.50 -8.61
C ALA A 33 1.61 1.46 -8.67
N PHE A 34 1.48 2.38 -7.71
CA PHE A 34 0.33 3.29 -7.56
C PHE A 34 0.77 4.74 -7.29
N PRO A 35 1.59 5.34 -8.16
CA PRO A 35 2.19 6.66 -7.91
C PRO A 35 1.16 7.79 -7.72
N ARG A 36 -0.06 7.63 -8.26
CA ARG A 36 -1.14 8.64 -8.14
C ARG A 36 -1.96 8.52 -6.86
N GLN A 37 -1.98 7.34 -6.25
CA GLN A 37 -2.77 7.04 -5.05
C GLN A 37 -1.92 7.14 -3.78
N THR A 38 -0.60 7.00 -3.94
CA THR A 38 0.37 6.85 -2.84
C THR A 38 0.93 8.20 -2.42
N THR A 39 0.94 8.45 -1.11
CA THR A 39 1.72 9.53 -0.48
C THR A 39 2.56 8.95 0.64
N VAL A 40 3.87 9.17 0.60
CA VAL A 40 4.80 8.67 1.62
C VAL A 40 5.35 9.83 2.43
N SER A 41 5.14 9.78 3.75
CA SER A 41 5.72 10.75 4.69
C SER A 41 7.10 10.27 5.14
N ARG A 42 8.10 11.13 5.00
CA ARG A 42 9.50 10.85 5.34
C ARG A 42 10.01 11.89 6.32
N ARG A 43 10.81 11.46 7.30
CA ARG A 43 11.51 12.35 8.24
C ARG A 43 13.01 12.18 8.09
N ALA A 44 13.71 13.31 8.00
CA ALA A 44 15.15 13.34 8.09
C ALA A 44 15.56 13.18 9.56
N ARG A 45 16.49 12.27 9.85
CA ARG A 45 17.02 12.03 11.20
C ARG A 45 18.50 12.39 11.26
N GLY A 46 18.86 13.31 12.16
CA GLY A 46 20.24 13.68 12.50
C GLY A 46 20.77 14.96 11.83
N TRP A 47 21.69 15.66 12.51
CA TRP A 47 22.34 16.90 12.04
C TRP A 47 23.42 16.59 10.98
N LEU A 48 24.07 15.42 11.00
CA LEU A 48 25.31 15.17 10.24
C LEU A 48 25.27 14.00 9.25
N LYS A 49 24.23 13.17 9.24
CA LYS A 49 23.98 12.15 8.21
C LYS A 49 22.50 12.19 7.86
N ARG A 50 22.19 12.53 6.60
CA ARG A 50 20.81 12.66 6.11
C ARG A 50 20.19 11.28 5.91
N THR A 51 19.96 10.55 6.99
CA THR A 51 19.15 9.32 6.96
C THR A 51 17.71 9.76 6.84
N VAL A 52 17.07 9.38 5.73
CA VAL A 52 15.64 9.65 5.49
C VAL A 52 14.89 8.37 5.85
N GLU A 53 14.16 8.41 6.95
CA GLU A 53 13.32 7.29 7.41
C GLU A 53 11.87 7.51 6.96
N ILE A 54 11.16 6.43 6.62
CA ILE A 54 9.74 6.47 6.29
C ILE A 54 8.94 6.44 7.60
N GLU A 55 8.15 7.48 7.82
CA GLU A 55 7.29 7.59 9.00
C GLU A 55 5.88 7.06 8.75
N GLY A 56 5.50 6.98 7.48
CA GLY A 56 4.17 6.57 7.12
C GLY A 56 3.92 6.60 5.62
N LEU A 57 2.79 6.00 5.28
CA LEU A 57 2.28 5.85 3.93
C LEU A 57 0.77 6.04 3.99
N SER A 58 0.22 6.74 3.01
CA SER A 58 -1.22 6.76 2.75
C SER A 58 -1.52 6.39 1.30
N LEU A 59 -2.58 5.61 1.11
CA LEU A 59 -3.15 5.26 -0.18
C LEU A 59 -4.59 5.76 -0.24
N ARG A 60 -4.89 6.62 -1.20
CA ARG A 60 -6.22 7.24 -1.35
C ARG A 60 -7.03 6.56 -2.45
N PHE A 61 -8.23 6.13 -2.09
CA PHE A 61 -9.24 5.58 -3.00
C PHE A 61 -10.58 6.26 -2.72
N GLU A 62 -10.99 7.17 -3.60
CA GLU A 62 -12.22 7.96 -3.44
C GLU A 62 -12.28 8.65 -2.06
N THR A 63 -13.18 8.21 -1.18
CA THR A 63 -13.34 8.74 0.17
C THR A 63 -12.57 7.97 1.23
N ARG A 64 -11.93 6.84 0.89
CA ARG A 64 -11.16 6.05 1.85
C ARG A 64 -9.67 6.32 1.71
N VAL A 65 -9.01 6.60 2.84
CA VAL A 65 -7.57 6.76 2.93
C VAL A 65 -7.03 5.67 3.83
N PHE A 66 -6.22 4.78 3.25
CA PHE A 66 -5.58 3.67 3.92
C PHE A 66 -4.21 4.14 4.40
N GLU A 67 -4.01 4.15 5.71
CA GLU A 67 -2.79 4.70 6.33
C GLU A 67 -2.01 3.61 7.06
N LEU A 68 -0.69 3.62 6.88
CA LEU A 68 0.27 2.97 7.76
C LEU A 68 1.16 4.06 8.37
N ARG A 69 1.39 3.99 9.68
CA ARG A 69 2.26 4.93 10.39
C ARG A 69 3.17 4.19 11.35
N ARG A 70 4.42 4.64 11.44
CA ARG A 70 5.37 4.15 12.43
C ARG A 70 5.06 4.81 13.78
N GLU A 71 4.80 4.01 14.80
CA GLU A 71 4.63 4.44 16.19
C GLU A 71 5.68 3.71 17.04
N GLY A 72 6.84 4.34 17.22
CA GLY A 72 8.01 3.71 17.83
C GLY A 72 8.55 2.56 16.97
N ALA A 73 8.61 1.35 17.55
CA ALA A 73 8.99 0.14 16.83
C ALA A 73 7.82 -0.54 16.10
N ALA A 74 6.58 -0.11 16.36
CA ALA A 74 5.39 -0.71 15.77
C ALA A 74 4.94 0.03 14.51
N VAL A 75 4.22 -0.69 13.65
CA VAL A 75 3.46 -0.11 12.54
C VAL A 75 1.99 -0.19 12.89
N VAL A 76 1.33 0.96 12.90
CA VAL A 76 -0.11 1.09 13.17
C VAL A 76 -0.83 1.33 11.86
N ALA A 77 -1.87 0.53 11.62
CA ALA A 77 -2.73 0.63 10.47
C ALA A 77 -4.02 1.39 10.81
N GLY A 78 -4.45 2.24 9.89
CA GLY A 78 -5.67 3.02 10.02
C GLY A 78 -6.40 3.17 8.70
N ILE A 79 -7.71 3.33 8.78
CA ILE A 79 -8.54 3.70 7.64
C ILE A 79 -9.25 4.99 8.02
N ALA A 80 -9.01 6.04 7.25
CA ALA A 80 -9.70 7.32 7.36
C ALA A 80 -10.78 7.43 6.28
N HIS A 81 -11.89 8.06 6.65
CA HIS A 81 -12.91 8.53 5.72
C HIS A 81 -12.67 10.02 5.48
N GLU A 82 -12.30 10.37 4.26
CA GLU A 82 -12.03 11.72 3.82
C GLU A 82 -13.06 12.16 2.79
N VAL A 83 -13.60 13.36 2.95
CA VAL A 83 -14.54 13.98 2.00
C VAL A 83 -14.03 15.37 1.68
N ARG A 84 -13.83 15.68 0.39
CA ARG A 84 -13.35 16.99 -0.09
C ARG A 84 -12.08 17.47 0.63
N GLY A 85 -11.13 16.58 0.89
CA GLY A 85 -9.88 16.93 1.59
C GLY A 85 -9.96 16.93 3.12
N VAL A 86 -11.15 16.72 3.70
CA VAL A 86 -11.37 16.75 5.15
C VAL A 86 -11.57 15.34 5.68
N VAL A 87 -10.72 14.93 6.63
CA VAL A 87 -10.89 13.65 7.34
C VAL A 87 -12.06 13.77 8.32
N ILE A 88 -13.15 13.06 8.04
CA ILE A 88 -14.36 13.03 8.87
C ILE A 88 -14.23 12.01 10.00
N SER A 89 -13.57 10.88 9.74
CA SER A 89 -13.33 9.87 10.76
C SER A 89 -12.06 9.08 10.47
N ARG A 90 -11.45 8.52 11.51
CA ARG A 90 -10.32 7.59 11.41
C ARG A 90 -10.53 6.44 12.39
N LYS A 91 -10.32 5.22 11.91
CA LYS A 91 -10.35 4.01 12.73
C LYS A 91 -9.01 3.29 12.62
N GLN A 92 -8.39 2.98 13.76
CA GLN A 92 -7.30 2.02 13.79
C GLN A 92 -7.85 0.61 13.56
N VAL A 93 -7.15 -0.17 12.75
CA VAL A 93 -7.54 -1.53 12.40
C VAL A 93 -6.32 -2.44 12.51
N PRO A 94 -6.49 -3.75 12.77
CA PRO A 94 -5.41 -4.71 12.62
C PRO A 94 -4.81 -4.61 11.21
N VAL A 95 -3.48 -4.69 11.11
CA VAL A 95 -2.76 -4.63 9.83
C VAL A 95 -3.30 -5.65 8.81
N ARG A 96 -3.72 -6.82 9.29
CA ARG A 96 -4.34 -7.86 8.46
C ARG A 96 -5.66 -7.40 7.83
N ASP A 97 -6.57 -6.85 8.63
CA ASP A 97 -7.86 -6.35 8.16
C ASP A 97 -7.68 -5.14 7.22
N TRP A 98 -6.65 -4.34 7.49
CA TRP A 98 -6.26 -3.22 6.62
C TRP A 98 -5.84 -3.72 5.24
N ILE A 99 -4.98 -4.73 5.17
CA ILE A 99 -4.51 -5.34 3.91
C ILE A 99 -5.68 -5.92 3.11
N VAL A 100 -6.57 -6.66 3.76
CA VAL A 100 -7.75 -7.27 3.10
C VAL A 100 -8.63 -6.20 2.48
N GLN A 101 -8.93 -5.13 3.22
CA GLN A 101 -9.74 -4.02 2.72
C GLN A 101 -9.04 -3.22 1.63
N LEU A 102 -7.72 -3.05 1.71
CA LEU A 102 -6.93 -2.39 0.66
C LEU A 102 -7.01 -3.19 -0.65
N ARG A 103 -6.82 -4.51 -0.61
CA ARG A 103 -6.90 -5.37 -1.80
C ARG A 103 -8.26 -5.25 -2.47
N GLN A 104 -9.33 -5.25 -1.68
CA GLN A 104 -10.69 -5.05 -2.18
C GLN A 104 -10.82 -3.70 -2.89
N LYS A 105 -10.32 -2.61 -2.28
CA LYS A 105 -10.38 -1.27 -2.89
C LYS A 105 -9.53 -1.10 -4.13
N MET A 106 -8.36 -1.75 -4.20
CA MET A 106 -7.55 -1.76 -5.40
C MET A 106 -8.25 -2.47 -6.56
N HIS A 107 -8.89 -3.61 -6.28
CA HIS A 107 -9.69 -4.33 -7.27
C HIS A 107 -10.88 -3.49 -7.78
N GLU A 108 -11.63 -2.86 -6.87
CA GLU A 108 -12.75 -1.96 -7.23
C GLU A 108 -12.30 -0.76 -8.08
N ALA A 109 -11.11 -0.21 -7.81
CA ALA A 109 -10.55 0.90 -8.57
C ALA A 109 -9.98 0.50 -9.94
N GLY A 110 -10.07 -0.78 -10.34
CA GLY A 110 -9.45 -1.29 -11.56
C GLY A 110 -7.93 -1.25 -11.53
N LEU A 111 -7.33 -1.07 -10.35
CA LEU A 111 -5.89 -1.12 -10.14
C LEU A 111 -5.52 -2.59 -9.97
N ALA A 112 -5.58 -3.31 -11.08
CA ALA A 112 -5.04 -4.66 -11.15
C ALA A 112 -3.52 -4.55 -10.99
N VAL A 113 -2.99 -5.24 -9.98
CA VAL A 113 -1.56 -5.50 -9.92
C VAL A 113 -1.31 -6.56 -10.98
N SER A 114 -0.81 -6.16 -12.15
CA SER A 114 -0.70 -7.03 -13.33
C SER A 114 0.13 -8.26 -13.05
N GLY A 115 -0.54 -9.34 -12.66
CA GLY A 115 -0.06 -10.72 -12.64
C GLY A 115 -0.99 -11.69 -13.39
N GLU A 116 -2.23 -11.28 -13.69
CA GLU A 116 -3.24 -12.16 -14.35
C GLU A 116 -3.73 -11.61 -15.70
N GLY A 117 -3.30 -10.40 -16.10
CA GLY A 117 -3.79 -9.72 -17.31
C GLY A 117 -3.27 -10.23 -18.65
N GLN A 118 -2.33 -11.18 -18.68
CA GLN A 118 -1.80 -11.73 -19.94
C GLN A 118 -2.29 -13.15 -20.27
N ALA A 119 -2.81 -13.92 -19.32
CA ALA A 119 -3.33 -15.26 -19.60
C ALA A 119 -4.72 -15.27 -20.25
N ALA A 120 -5.54 -14.24 -19.99
CA ALA A 120 -6.89 -14.14 -20.57
C ALA A 120 -6.89 -13.59 -22.01
N ALA A 121 -5.82 -12.89 -22.44
CA ALA A 121 -5.73 -12.34 -23.79
C ALA A 121 -5.28 -13.38 -24.83
N GLU A 122 -4.44 -14.36 -24.45
CA GLU A 122 -3.99 -15.43 -25.36
C GLU A 122 -5.07 -16.47 -25.67
N LEU A 123 -6.10 -16.62 -24.83
CA LEU A 123 -7.18 -17.60 -25.06
C LEU A 123 -8.28 -17.12 -26.01
N THR A 124 -8.28 -15.83 -26.38
CA THR A 124 -9.23 -15.26 -27.35
C THR A 124 -8.71 -15.21 -28.78
N ASP A 125 -7.42 -15.50 -29.00
CA ASP A 125 -6.79 -15.38 -30.33
C ASP A 125 -6.66 -16.71 -31.09
N PHE A 126 -7.23 -17.80 -30.55
CA PHE A 126 -7.40 -19.07 -31.27
C PHE A 126 -8.87 -19.27 -31.62
N ARG A 127 -9.30 -18.70 -32.75
CA ARG A 127 -10.46 -19.18 -33.51
C ARG A 127 -9.98 -20.23 -34.54
N PRO A 128 -10.80 -21.25 -34.85
CA PRO A 128 -10.42 -22.45 -35.60
C PRO A 128 -10.14 -22.20 -37.08
#